data_AF-A0A2D5A8N4-F1
#
_entry.id   AF-A0A2D5A8N4-F1
#
_cell.length_a   1.000
_cell.length_b   1.000
_cell.length_c   1.000
_cell.angle_alpha   90.00
_cell.angle_beta   90.00
_cell.angle_gamma   90.00
#
_symmetry.space_group_name_H-M   'P 1'
#
loop_
_entity.id
_entity.type
_entity.pdbx_description
1 polymer ?
#
loop_
_entity_poly.entity_id
_entity_poly.type
_entity_poly.pdbx_seq_one_letter_code
_entity_poly.pdbx_strand_id
1 'polypeptide(L)'
;MLADFRHELDAESAWFEQPVDSSAEAPEPRDFIGWLLRAARLAACGDPVPFQAWPRLATKLGIRVADAIAETAEAGIAVLDESSGIPLGEGIGDAEDASCLMAVEGELTGLLQDSAAWVRLWTMAAEEIPLDDLAFEIVEHRRLTWPIPSAARLAIVATPLHEIDFLTAAKVTTPAVRLAPVFDSAPELAHFDGGRPSPRMLDRFNSRHGRGVTPSGLDLEVRAVLDEWWGVFIRIEGTAVKATRHVRLGTLALKEVADQPGLWTAAIDRMPLEAILRILNGDIAVRTDDGGRFLV
;
A
#
# COMPACT_ATOMS: atom_id res chain seq x y z
N MET A 1 -6.41 10.03 -27.28
CA MET A 1 -5.91 9.24 -26.14
C MET A 1 -4.76 8.31 -26.55
N LEU A 2 -4.99 7.15 -27.19
CA LEU A 2 -3.87 6.29 -27.63
C LEU A 2 -2.92 6.97 -28.63
N ALA A 3 -3.45 7.77 -29.55
CA ALA A 3 -2.64 8.54 -30.50
C ALA A 3 -1.79 9.64 -29.82
N ASP A 4 -2.30 10.26 -28.76
CA ASP A 4 -1.59 11.30 -28.02
C ASP A 4 -0.48 10.67 -27.16
N PHE A 5 -0.80 9.57 -26.47
CA PHE A 5 0.18 8.77 -25.74
C PHE A 5 1.28 8.22 -26.65
N ARG A 6 0.89 7.79 -27.86
CA ARG A 6 1.84 7.39 -28.90
C ARG A 6 2.75 8.56 -29.30
N HIS A 7 2.19 9.74 -29.51
CA HIS A 7 2.97 10.92 -29.88
C HIS A 7 3.98 11.32 -28.78
N GLU A 8 3.60 11.23 -27.51
CA GLU A 8 4.50 11.44 -26.36
C GLU A 8 5.66 10.44 -26.37
N LEU A 9 5.38 9.15 -26.53
CA LEU A 9 6.41 8.11 -26.59
C LEU A 9 7.33 8.22 -27.82
N ASP A 10 6.80 8.65 -28.96
CA ASP A 10 7.60 8.91 -30.16
C ASP A 10 8.51 10.13 -29.97
N ALA A 11 8.05 11.19 -29.29
CA ALA A 11 8.86 12.36 -28.98
C ALA A 11 10.02 12.02 -28.04
N GLU A 12 9.77 11.21 -27.00
CA GLU A 12 10.83 10.72 -26.12
C GLU A 12 11.78 9.74 -26.82
N SER A 13 11.26 8.86 -27.68
CA SER A 13 12.10 7.99 -28.51
C SER A 13 13.05 8.80 -29.39
N ALA A 14 12.56 9.91 -29.96
CA ALA A 14 13.36 10.82 -30.76
C ALA A 14 14.44 11.53 -29.92
N TRP A 15 14.18 11.83 -28.64
CA TRP A 15 15.18 12.35 -27.71
C TRP A 15 16.29 11.32 -27.45
N PHE A 16 15.94 10.05 -27.20
CA PHE A 16 16.93 8.96 -27.07
C PHE A 16 17.76 8.73 -28.35
N GLU A 17 17.20 9.09 -29.50
CA GLU A 17 17.90 9.01 -30.78
C GLU A 17 18.84 10.21 -31.04
N GLN A 18 18.84 11.26 -30.21
CA GLN A 18 19.77 12.36 -30.40
C GLN A 18 21.23 11.91 -30.16
N PRO A 19 22.20 12.47 -30.89
CA PRO A 19 23.61 12.21 -30.63
C PRO A 19 24.01 12.80 -29.26
N VAL A 20 24.78 12.04 -28.47
CA VAL A 20 25.22 12.37 -27.11
C VAL A 20 26.06 13.67 -27.02
N ASP A 21 26.53 14.19 -28.17
CA ASP A 21 27.22 15.48 -28.29
C ASP A 21 26.26 16.70 -28.39
N SER A 22 24.94 16.51 -28.34
CA SER A 22 23.99 17.63 -28.24
C SER A 22 24.05 18.22 -26.83
N SER A 23 23.82 19.53 -26.68
CA SER A 23 23.85 20.23 -25.38
C SER A 23 22.70 19.83 -24.43
N ALA A 24 22.00 18.73 -24.71
CA ALA A 24 20.92 18.19 -23.90
C ALA A 24 21.48 17.22 -22.87
N GLU A 25 20.86 17.18 -21.69
CA GLU A 25 21.18 16.19 -20.66
C GLU A 25 21.01 14.78 -21.24
N ALA A 26 21.99 13.91 -20.98
CA ALA A 26 21.95 12.54 -21.48
C ALA A 26 20.88 11.75 -20.73
N PRO A 27 20.09 10.90 -21.40
CA PRO A 27 19.06 10.10 -20.74
C PRO A 27 19.66 9.19 -19.67
N GLU A 28 19.11 9.21 -18.46
CA GLU A 28 19.51 8.28 -17.42
C GLU A 28 18.86 6.90 -17.63
N PRO A 29 19.43 5.82 -17.07
CA PRO A 29 18.80 4.50 -17.10
C PRO A 29 17.35 4.50 -16.59
N ARG A 30 17.03 5.33 -15.58
CA ARG A 30 15.68 5.45 -15.02
C ARG A 30 14.69 6.09 -16.01
N ASP A 31 15.11 7.10 -16.75
CA ASP A 31 14.29 7.71 -17.80
C ASP A 31 13.92 6.69 -18.87
N PHE A 32 14.90 5.88 -19.28
CA PHE A 32 14.70 4.81 -20.25
C PHE A 32 13.74 3.73 -19.71
N ILE A 33 13.85 3.32 -18.45
CA ILE A 33 12.93 2.35 -17.85
C ILE A 33 11.51 2.92 -17.75
N GLY A 34 11.35 4.18 -17.33
CA GLY A 34 10.05 4.85 -17.30
C GLY A 34 9.40 4.95 -18.69
N TRP A 35 10.18 5.17 -19.74
CA TRP A 35 9.71 5.08 -21.13
C TRP A 35 9.36 3.64 -21.53
N LEU A 36 10.21 2.65 -21.20
CA LEU A 36 10.01 1.24 -21.55
C LEU A 36 8.71 0.68 -20.97
N LEU A 37 8.41 0.99 -19.70
CA LEU A 37 7.19 0.58 -19.02
C LEU A 37 5.94 1.18 -19.71
N ARG A 38 5.97 2.47 -20.05
CA ARG A 38 4.90 3.13 -20.81
C ARG A 38 4.75 2.58 -22.23
N ALA A 39 5.85 2.26 -22.91
CA ALA A 39 5.83 1.59 -24.22
C ALA A 39 5.21 0.19 -24.13
N ALA A 40 5.49 -0.57 -23.06
CA ALA A 40 4.85 -1.86 -22.81
C ALA A 40 3.34 -1.71 -22.55
N ARG A 41 2.92 -0.68 -21.80
CA ARG A 41 1.50 -0.35 -21.61
C ARG A 41 0.79 -0.11 -22.94
N LEU A 42 1.40 0.68 -23.82
CA LEU A 42 0.85 0.95 -25.15
C LEU A 42 0.78 -0.31 -26.02
N ALA A 43 1.82 -1.16 -25.96
CA ALA A 43 1.85 -2.45 -26.64
C ALA A 43 0.73 -3.37 -26.17
N ALA A 44 0.48 -3.44 -24.86
CA ALA A 44 -0.61 -4.22 -24.28
C ALA A 44 -1.99 -3.71 -24.73
N CYS A 45 -2.11 -2.40 -25.03
CA CYS A 45 -3.31 -1.78 -25.61
C CYS A 45 -3.45 -1.99 -27.13
N GLY A 46 -2.50 -2.67 -27.78
CA GLY A 46 -2.58 -3.05 -29.20
C GLY A 46 -1.70 -2.25 -30.16
N ASP A 47 -0.86 -1.34 -29.68
CA ASP A 47 0.16 -0.66 -30.50
C ASP A 47 1.58 -1.05 -30.04
N PRO A 48 2.16 -2.13 -30.59
CA PRO A 48 3.45 -2.66 -30.14
C PRO A 48 4.66 -1.90 -30.69
N VAL A 49 4.47 -0.95 -31.61
CA VAL A 49 5.60 -0.40 -32.39
C VAL A 49 6.63 0.33 -31.51
N PRO A 50 6.27 1.15 -30.50
CA PRO A 50 7.28 1.80 -29.66
C PRO A 50 8.05 0.77 -28.82
N PHE A 51 7.34 -0.22 -28.29
CA PHE A 51 7.95 -1.29 -27.52
C PHE A 51 8.98 -2.07 -28.36
N GLN A 52 8.64 -2.44 -29.60
CA GLN A 52 9.58 -3.15 -30.48
C GLN A 52 10.88 -2.37 -30.78
N ALA A 53 10.90 -1.05 -30.59
CA ALA A 53 12.09 -0.22 -30.80
C ALA A 53 13.07 -0.24 -29.61
N TRP A 54 12.63 -0.68 -28.42
CA TRP A 54 13.44 -0.59 -27.19
C TRP A 54 14.83 -1.23 -27.28
N PRO A 55 15.05 -2.40 -27.92
CA PRO A 55 16.37 -3.04 -27.93
C PRO A 55 17.42 -2.19 -28.65
N ARG A 56 17.01 -1.53 -29.74
CA ARG A 56 17.87 -0.62 -30.52
C ARG A 56 18.21 0.63 -29.71
N LEU A 57 17.23 1.19 -29.00
CA LEU A 57 17.41 2.37 -28.16
C LEU A 57 18.35 2.07 -26.98
N ALA A 58 18.12 0.96 -26.26
CA ALA A 58 18.98 0.52 -25.17
C ALA A 58 20.44 0.30 -25.62
N THR A 59 20.64 -0.33 -26.78
CA THR A 59 21.97 -0.54 -27.37
C THR A 59 22.68 0.78 -27.64
N LYS A 60 21.96 1.77 -28.17
CA LYS A 60 22.51 3.09 -28.47
C LYS A 60 22.88 3.87 -27.21
N LEU A 61 22.04 3.77 -26.17
CA LEU A 61 22.28 4.42 -24.88
C LEU A 61 23.30 3.67 -24.02
N GLY A 62 23.69 2.44 -24.40
CA GLY A 62 24.62 1.61 -23.61
C GLY A 62 23.99 1.09 -22.30
N ILE A 63 22.67 1.03 -22.23
CA ILE A 63 21.95 0.66 -21.01
C ILE A 63 21.83 -0.87 -20.91
N ARG A 64 22.24 -1.41 -19.77
CA ARG A 64 21.94 -2.80 -19.38
C ARG A 64 20.54 -2.86 -18.81
N VAL A 65 19.57 -3.15 -19.67
CA VAL A 65 18.14 -3.06 -19.33
C VAL A 65 17.77 -3.97 -18.15
N ALA A 66 18.33 -5.17 -18.04
CA ALA A 66 18.03 -6.07 -16.93
C ALA A 66 18.48 -5.50 -15.57
N ASP A 67 19.67 -4.92 -15.50
CA ASP A 67 20.20 -4.29 -14.29
C ASP A 67 19.36 -3.05 -13.93
N ALA A 68 19.03 -2.22 -14.93
CA ALA A 68 18.20 -1.03 -14.73
C ALA A 68 16.76 -1.36 -14.27
N ILE A 69 16.16 -2.46 -14.77
CA ILE A 69 14.87 -2.94 -14.27
C ILE A 69 14.99 -3.38 -12.82
N ALA A 70 16.04 -4.11 -12.45
CA ALA A 70 16.23 -4.57 -11.08
C ALA A 70 16.36 -3.39 -10.11
N GLU A 71 17.21 -2.41 -10.42
CA GLU A 71 17.39 -1.20 -9.61
C GLU A 71 16.11 -0.37 -9.49
N THR A 72 15.35 -0.25 -10.59
CA THR A 72 14.08 0.49 -10.60
C THR A 72 13.00 -0.26 -9.81
N ALA A 73 12.94 -1.58 -9.92
CA ALA A 73 12.02 -2.41 -9.14
C ALA A 73 12.33 -2.36 -7.65
N GLU A 74 13.60 -2.42 -7.25
CA GLU A 74 14.01 -2.30 -5.85
C GLU A 74 13.62 -0.93 -5.26
N ALA A 75 13.89 0.16 -6.00
CA ALA A 75 13.48 1.50 -5.59
C ALA A 75 11.95 1.64 -5.53
N GLY A 76 11.23 1.08 -6.51
CA GLY A 76 9.78 1.08 -6.56
C GLY A 76 9.14 0.32 -5.38
N ILE A 77 9.68 -0.84 -5.02
CA ILE A 77 9.23 -1.62 -3.85
C ILE A 77 9.47 -0.83 -2.55
N ALA A 78 10.62 -0.18 -2.40
CA ALA A 78 10.89 0.66 -1.23
C ALA A 78 9.89 1.83 -1.12
N VAL A 79 9.56 2.49 -2.24
CA VAL A 79 8.53 3.54 -2.27
C VAL A 79 7.17 2.99 -1.85
N LEU A 80 6.79 1.83 -2.38
CA LEU A 80 5.53 1.15 -2.05
C LEU A 80 5.43 0.88 -0.54
N ASP A 81 6.49 0.35 0.08
CA ASP A 81 6.51 0.00 1.52
C ASP A 81 6.47 1.22 2.46
N GLU A 82 7.07 2.34 2.05
CA GLU A 82 7.33 3.49 2.94
C GLU A 82 6.42 4.70 2.70
N SER A 83 5.67 4.72 1.59
CA SER A 83 4.96 5.92 1.14
C SER A 83 3.45 5.85 1.28
N SER A 84 2.81 7.03 1.19
CA SER A 84 1.36 7.21 1.14
C SER A 84 1.02 8.39 0.22
N GLY A 85 -0.20 8.44 -0.31
CA GLY A 85 -0.67 9.52 -1.16
C GLY A 85 -0.02 9.48 -2.55
N ILE A 86 0.46 10.63 -3.03
CA ILE A 86 0.97 10.78 -4.40
C ILE A 86 2.09 9.78 -4.73
N PRO A 87 3.16 9.63 -3.92
CA PRO A 87 4.24 8.70 -4.25
C PRO A 87 3.79 7.23 -4.28
N LEU A 88 2.81 6.86 -3.43
CA LEU A 88 2.20 5.52 -3.47
C LEU A 88 1.41 5.31 -4.76
N GLY A 89 0.60 6.30 -5.17
CA GLY A 89 -0.15 6.25 -6.43
C GLY A 89 0.75 6.19 -7.66
N GLU A 90 1.87 6.91 -7.66
CA GLU A 90 2.89 6.82 -8.72
C GLU A 90 3.54 5.44 -8.76
N GLY A 91 3.96 4.91 -7.60
CA GLY A 91 4.56 3.57 -7.50
C GLY A 91 3.63 2.44 -7.94
N ILE A 92 2.32 2.52 -7.62
CA ILE A 92 1.32 1.55 -8.09
C ILE A 92 1.10 1.68 -9.60
N GLY A 93 1.07 2.91 -10.13
CA GLY A 93 0.97 3.13 -11.57
C GLY A 93 2.16 2.54 -12.35
N ASP A 94 3.37 2.63 -11.79
CA ASP A 94 4.56 2.03 -12.40
C ASP A 94 4.53 0.51 -12.31
N ALA A 95 3.99 -0.06 -11.22
CA ALA A 95 3.75 -1.49 -11.10
C ALA A 95 2.69 -2.01 -12.09
N GLU A 96 1.65 -1.23 -12.40
CA GLU A 96 0.70 -1.55 -13.48
C GLU A 96 1.40 -1.58 -14.85
N ASP A 97 2.26 -0.60 -15.13
CA ASP A 97 3.03 -0.57 -16.38
C ASP A 97 4.04 -1.73 -16.45
N ALA A 98 4.61 -2.14 -15.30
CA ALA A 98 5.45 -3.33 -15.15
C ALA A 98 4.67 -4.64 -15.38
N SER A 99 3.40 -4.72 -14.97
CA SER A 99 2.51 -5.83 -15.31
C SER A 99 2.27 -5.92 -16.82
N CYS A 100 2.10 -4.78 -17.51
CA CYS A 100 2.03 -4.74 -18.97
C CYS A 100 3.31 -5.27 -19.62
N LEU A 101 4.49 -4.93 -19.08
CA LEU A 101 5.76 -5.49 -19.56
C LEU A 101 5.76 -7.02 -19.50
N MET A 102 5.34 -7.63 -18.40
CA MET A 102 5.25 -9.09 -18.32
C MET A 102 4.31 -9.71 -19.36
N ALA A 103 3.22 -9.02 -19.68
CA ALA A 103 2.22 -9.53 -20.62
C ALA A 103 2.71 -9.55 -22.07
N VAL A 104 3.53 -8.58 -22.47
CA VAL A 104 3.91 -8.38 -23.89
C VAL A 104 5.34 -8.84 -24.21
N GLU A 105 6.24 -8.85 -23.24
CA GLU A 105 7.67 -9.02 -23.49
C GLU A 105 7.98 -10.38 -24.13
N GLY A 106 7.43 -11.46 -23.58
CA GLY A 106 7.70 -12.82 -24.07
C GLY A 106 7.21 -13.07 -25.50
N GLU A 107 6.15 -12.39 -25.92
CA GLU A 107 5.57 -12.54 -27.27
C GLU A 107 6.23 -11.62 -28.30
N LEU A 108 6.63 -10.40 -27.89
CA LEU A 108 7.13 -9.39 -28.81
C LEU A 108 8.66 -9.40 -28.97
N THR A 109 9.40 -9.60 -27.88
CA THR A 109 10.87 -9.52 -27.90
C THR A 109 11.57 -10.75 -27.33
N GLY A 110 11.13 -11.26 -26.19
CA GLY A 110 11.71 -12.43 -25.51
C GLY A 110 13.16 -12.24 -25.01
N LEU A 111 13.59 -11.00 -24.75
CA LEU A 111 14.94 -10.60 -24.36
C LEU A 111 15.09 -10.31 -22.85
N LEU A 112 14.00 -10.20 -22.08
CA LEU A 112 14.04 -9.81 -20.65
C LEU A 112 13.65 -10.95 -19.70
N GLN A 113 13.92 -12.20 -20.08
CA GLN A 113 13.59 -13.37 -19.25
C GLN A 113 14.23 -13.30 -17.85
N ASP A 114 15.46 -12.80 -17.76
CA ASP A 114 16.20 -12.65 -16.51
C ASP A 114 15.60 -11.57 -15.58
N SER A 115 14.85 -10.63 -16.14
CA SER A 115 14.18 -9.55 -15.38
C SER A 115 12.80 -9.96 -14.85
N ALA A 116 12.23 -11.07 -15.34
CA ALA A 116 10.86 -11.48 -15.00
C ALA A 116 10.65 -11.71 -13.49
N ALA A 117 11.69 -12.10 -12.75
CA ALA A 117 11.61 -12.25 -11.29
C ALA A 117 11.42 -10.91 -10.58
N TRP A 118 12.20 -9.88 -10.96
CA TRP A 118 12.09 -8.54 -10.39
C TRP A 118 10.76 -7.87 -10.71
N VAL A 119 10.32 -7.98 -11.97
CA VAL A 119 9.03 -7.42 -12.40
C VAL A 119 7.87 -8.10 -11.65
N ARG A 120 7.94 -9.43 -11.42
CA ARG A 120 6.96 -10.14 -10.57
C ARG A 120 6.97 -9.69 -9.12
N LEU A 121 8.16 -9.52 -8.52
CA LEU A 121 8.26 -9.06 -7.14
C LEU A 121 7.65 -7.67 -6.96
N TRP A 122 7.90 -6.78 -7.93
CA TRP A 122 7.35 -5.43 -7.91
C TRP A 122 5.83 -5.40 -8.04
N THR A 123 5.26 -6.18 -8.97
CA THR A 123 3.80 -6.28 -9.11
C THR A 123 3.15 -6.91 -7.89
N MET A 124 3.77 -7.96 -7.32
CA MET A 124 3.29 -8.59 -6.08
C MET A 124 3.31 -7.62 -4.89
N ALA A 125 4.38 -6.83 -4.73
CA ALA A 125 4.45 -5.84 -3.66
C ALA A 125 3.33 -4.80 -3.77
N ALA A 126 3.04 -4.31 -4.97
CA ALA A 126 1.94 -3.37 -5.19
C ALA A 126 0.55 -3.97 -4.87
N GLU A 127 0.34 -5.26 -5.14
CA GLU A 127 -0.92 -5.96 -4.84
C GLU A 127 -1.18 -6.12 -3.33
N GLU A 128 -0.14 -6.01 -2.49
CA GLU A 128 -0.24 -6.17 -1.04
C GLU A 128 -0.57 -4.86 -0.32
N ILE A 129 -0.51 -3.70 -1.00
CA ILE A 129 -0.56 -2.38 -0.36
C ILE A 129 -1.85 -1.63 -0.69
N PRO A 130 -2.74 -1.40 0.30
CA PRO A 130 -4.01 -0.71 0.07
C PRO A 130 -3.80 0.70 -0.46
N LEU A 131 -4.65 1.09 -1.41
CA LEU A 131 -4.70 2.46 -1.91
C LEU A 131 -5.39 3.35 -0.86
N ASP A 132 -4.70 4.40 -0.42
CA ASP A 132 -5.38 5.55 0.18
C ASP A 132 -6.06 6.41 -0.90
N ASP A 133 -6.94 7.32 -0.47
CA ASP A 133 -7.78 8.11 -1.39
C ASP A 133 -6.95 8.95 -2.37
N LEU A 134 -5.83 9.52 -1.92
CA LEU A 134 -4.98 10.35 -2.77
C LEU A 134 -4.17 9.50 -3.76
N ALA A 135 -3.67 8.35 -3.31
CA ALA A 135 -3.03 7.38 -4.20
C ALA A 135 -4.02 6.87 -5.26
N PHE A 136 -5.27 6.61 -4.87
CA PHE A 136 -6.33 6.17 -5.77
C PHE A 136 -6.63 7.22 -6.86
N GLU A 137 -6.77 8.50 -6.49
CA GLU A 137 -6.99 9.60 -7.44
C GLU A 137 -5.88 9.68 -8.49
N ILE A 138 -4.61 9.51 -8.08
CA ILE A 138 -3.46 9.53 -9.01
C ILE A 138 -3.51 8.35 -9.99
N VAL A 139 -3.80 7.14 -9.49
CA VAL A 139 -3.90 5.94 -10.34
C VAL A 139 -5.09 6.05 -11.30
N GLU A 140 -6.23 6.54 -10.82
CA GLU A 140 -7.42 6.74 -11.66
C GLU A 140 -7.15 7.81 -12.73
N HIS A 141 -6.49 8.91 -12.39
CA HIS A 141 -6.10 9.93 -13.34
C HIS A 141 -5.15 9.37 -14.42
N ARG A 142 -4.10 8.63 -14.05
CA ARG A 142 -3.22 7.93 -15.02
C ARG A 142 -4.02 7.03 -15.95
N ARG A 143 -5.02 6.30 -15.44
CA ARG A 143 -5.87 5.41 -16.26
C ARG A 143 -6.81 6.14 -17.21
N LEU A 144 -7.33 7.29 -16.82
CA LEU A 144 -8.15 8.13 -17.70
C LEU A 144 -7.31 8.77 -18.80
N THR A 145 -6.08 9.12 -18.50
CA THR A 145 -5.15 9.74 -19.47
C THR A 145 -4.53 8.69 -20.40
N TRP A 146 -4.12 7.55 -19.85
CA TRP A 146 -3.50 6.45 -20.59
C TRP A 146 -4.25 5.14 -20.30
N PRO A 147 -4.88 4.49 -21.29
CA PRO A 147 -5.63 3.27 -21.04
C PRO A 147 -4.69 2.10 -20.68
N ILE A 148 -5.22 1.13 -19.93
CA ILE A 148 -4.55 -0.14 -19.60
C ILE A 148 -5.53 -1.31 -19.83
N PRO A 149 -5.09 -2.45 -20.42
CA PRO A 149 -5.94 -3.61 -20.60
C PRO A 149 -6.35 -4.20 -19.26
N SER A 150 -7.55 -4.77 -19.17
CA SER A 150 -8.05 -5.39 -17.94
C SER A 150 -7.18 -6.55 -17.45
N ALA A 151 -6.51 -7.27 -18.36
CA ALA A 151 -5.65 -8.41 -18.02
C ALA A 151 -4.30 -8.01 -17.39
N ALA A 152 -3.84 -6.78 -17.63
CA ALA A 152 -2.60 -6.26 -17.05
C ALA A 152 -2.85 -5.39 -15.81
N ARG A 153 -4.11 -5.07 -15.53
CA ARG A 153 -4.52 -4.28 -14.37
C ARG A 153 -4.28 -5.06 -13.09
N LEU A 154 -3.62 -4.45 -12.12
CA LEU A 154 -3.46 -5.04 -10.80
C LEU A 154 -4.82 -5.15 -10.12
N ALA A 155 -5.03 -6.22 -9.34
CA ALA A 155 -6.29 -6.46 -8.65
C ALA A 155 -6.62 -5.31 -7.68
N ILE A 156 -5.60 -4.74 -7.04
CA ILE A 156 -5.74 -3.57 -6.17
C ILE A 156 -6.24 -2.31 -6.88
N VAL A 157 -6.13 -2.23 -8.22
CA VAL A 157 -6.63 -1.11 -9.03
C VAL A 157 -7.92 -1.48 -9.78
N ALA A 158 -8.06 -2.74 -10.20
CA ALA A 158 -9.27 -3.26 -10.83
C ALA A 158 -10.46 -3.26 -9.88
N THR A 159 -10.17 -3.59 -8.63
CA THR A 159 -11.07 -3.48 -7.49
C THR A 159 -10.32 -2.67 -6.44
N PRO A 160 -10.35 -1.33 -6.54
CA PRO A 160 -9.76 -0.45 -5.55
C PRO A 160 -10.33 -0.79 -4.20
N LEU A 161 -9.48 -1.35 -3.38
CA LEU A 161 -9.77 -1.57 -1.99
C LEU A 161 -9.17 -0.36 -1.29
N HIS A 162 -9.98 0.69 -1.08
CA HIS A 162 -9.66 1.72 -0.09
C HIS A 162 -9.17 1.01 1.19
N GLU A 163 -8.35 1.63 2.04
CA GLU A 163 -7.96 0.99 3.30
C GLU A 163 -9.19 0.47 4.10
N ILE A 164 -10.33 1.17 3.97
CA ILE A 164 -11.66 0.79 4.48
C ILE A 164 -12.29 -0.38 3.70
N ASP A 165 -12.10 -0.42 2.38
CA ASP A 165 -12.65 -1.46 1.51
C ASP A 165 -11.81 -2.74 1.44
N PHE A 166 -10.50 -2.74 1.67
CA PHE A 166 -9.71 -3.98 1.86
C PHE A 166 -10.15 -4.71 3.13
N LEU A 167 -10.46 -3.93 4.16
CA LEU A 167 -11.15 -4.41 5.35
C LEU A 167 -12.58 -4.87 5.02
N THR A 168 -13.24 -4.34 3.98
CA THR A 168 -14.62 -4.67 3.56
C THR A 168 -14.74 -5.76 2.48
N ALA A 169 -13.76 -6.03 1.62
CA ALA A 169 -13.79 -7.10 0.61
C ALA A 169 -13.41 -8.45 1.20
N ALA A 170 -12.78 -8.45 2.37
CA ALA A 170 -12.86 -9.59 3.27
C ALA A 170 -14.31 -9.88 3.75
N LYS A 171 -15.34 -9.08 3.38
CA LYS A 171 -16.78 -9.35 3.61
C LYS A 171 -17.40 -10.31 2.58
N VAL A 172 -16.88 -11.52 2.52
CA VAL A 172 -17.81 -12.65 2.66
C VAL A 172 -18.36 -12.72 4.11
N THR A 173 -17.73 -11.99 5.03
CA THR A 173 -18.08 -11.89 6.45
C THR A 173 -19.04 -10.74 6.81
N THR A 174 -19.94 -11.09 7.73
CA THR A 174 -20.78 -10.28 8.61
C THR A 174 -20.21 -8.90 8.99
N PRO A 175 -21.02 -7.83 9.07
CA PRO A 175 -20.60 -6.51 9.55
C PRO A 175 -19.95 -6.57 10.94
N ALA A 176 -18.99 -5.69 11.20
CA ALA A 176 -18.33 -5.61 12.51
C ALA A 176 -19.34 -5.22 13.60
N VAL A 177 -19.31 -5.97 14.71
CA VAL A 177 -20.17 -5.74 15.85
C VAL A 177 -19.47 -4.76 16.78
N ARG A 178 -20.09 -3.60 16.98
CA ARG A 178 -19.59 -2.60 17.93
C ARG A 178 -19.97 -3.03 19.35
N LEU A 179 -18.97 -3.25 20.20
CA LEU A 179 -19.12 -3.72 21.58
C LEU A 179 -19.14 -2.59 22.62
N ALA A 180 -18.70 -1.39 22.21
CA ALA A 180 -18.69 -0.19 23.04
C ALA A 180 -19.15 1.03 22.20
N PRO A 181 -19.71 2.08 22.81
CA PRO A 181 -20.04 3.32 22.10
C PRO A 181 -18.87 3.85 21.27
N VAL A 182 -19.17 4.61 20.21
CA VAL A 182 -18.12 5.27 19.41
C VAL A 182 -17.28 6.12 20.35
N PHE A 183 -15.96 5.92 20.31
CA PHE A 183 -15.04 6.69 21.11
C PHE A 183 -15.05 8.13 20.57
N ASP A 184 -15.65 9.05 21.31
CA ASP A 184 -15.66 10.45 20.90
C ASP A 184 -14.23 10.96 20.79
N SER A 185 -13.91 11.71 19.74
CA SER A 185 -12.64 12.42 19.63
C SER A 185 -12.72 13.67 20.52
N ALA A 186 -11.72 13.90 21.38
CA ALA A 186 -11.57 15.20 22.05
C ALA A 186 -10.09 15.61 22.06
N PRO A 187 -9.58 16.09 20.91
CA PRO A 187 -8.18 16.49 20.77
C PRO A 187 -7.84 17.66 21.70
N GLU A 188 -8.83 18.46 22.12
CA GLU A 188 -8.63 19.51 23.13
C GLU A 188 -8.21 19.00 24.52
N LEU A 189 -8.40 17.71 24.83
CA LEU A 189 -7.95 17.12 26.11
C LEU A 189 -6.49 16.65 26.07
N ALA A 190 -5.81 16.77 24.93
CA ALA A 190 -4.41 16.45 24.74
C ALA A 190 -3.49 17.55 25.28
N HIS A 191 -3.58 17.80 26.59
CA HIS A 191 -2.63 18.67 27.29
C HIS A 191 -1.45 17.85 27.80
N PHE A 192 -0.26 18.03 27.22
CA PHE A 192 0.94 17.30 27.57
C PHE A 192 1.60 17.92 28.80
N ASP A 193 1.84 17.11 29.83
CA ASP A 193 2.70 17.49 30.94
C ASP A 193 4.06 16.81 30.73
N GLY A 194 5.07 17.59 30.33
CA GLY A 194 6.45 17.12 30.21
C GLY A 194 6.70 15.97 29.21
N GLY A 195 5.85 15.79 28.19
CA GLY A 195 5.99 14.74 27.18
C GLY A 195 5.29 13.41 27.50
N ARG A 196 4.52 13.35 28.59
CA ARG A 196 3.70 12.18 28.97
C ARG A 196 2.22 12.40 28.67
N PRO A 197 1.40 11.33 28.56
CA PRO A 197 -0.05 11.46 28.46
C PRO A 197 -0.62 12.14 29.71
N SER A 198 -1.64 12.98 29.53
CA SER A 198 -2.32 13.59 30.65
C SER A 198 -3.13 12.55 31.45
N PRO A 199 -3.34 12.73 32.76
CA PRO A 199 -4.20 11.84 33.55
C PRO A 199 -5.59 11.67 32.94
N ARG A 200 -6.17 12.73 32.38
CA ARG A 200 -7.47 12.67 31.69
C ARG A 200 -7.44 11.82 30.43
N MET A 201 -6.32 11.83 29.69
CA MET A 201 -6.14 10.99 28.50
C MET A 201 -6.01 9.52 28.89
N LEU A 202 -5.23 9.23 29.95
CA LEU A 202 -5.11 7.88 30.51
C LEU A 202 -6.49 7.36 30.94
N ASP A 203 -7.21 8.11 31.78
CA ASP A 203 -8.53 7.70 32.29
C ASP A 203 -9.52 7.43 31.16
N ARG A 204 -9.54 8.31 30.15
CA ARG A 204 -10.45 8.17 29.01
C ARG A 204 -10.11 6.96 28.16
N PHE A 205 -8.84 6.79 27.78
CA PHE A 205 -8.44 5.63 26.98
C PHE A 205 -8.67 4.32 27.75
N ASN A 206 -8.39 4.31 29.06
CA ASN A 206 -8.52 3.13 29.92
C ASN A 206 -9.97 2.76 30.25
N SER A 207 -10.91 3.68 30.02
CA SER A 207 -12.35 3.39 30.12
C SER A 207 -12.89 2.56 28.96
N ARG A 208 -12.10 2.35 27.89
CA ARG A 208 -12.52 1.58 26.72
C ARG A 208 -12.61 0.10 27.06
N HIS A 209 -13.85 -0.36 27.07
CA HIS A 209 -14.22 -1.71 27.43
C HIS A 209 -15.39 -2.17 26.59
N GLY A 210 -15.30 -3.38 26.04
CA GLY A 210 -16.35 -3.99 25.25
C GLY A 210 -16.49 -5.47 25.56
N ARG A 211 -17.73 -5.99 25.53
CA ARG A 211 -18.04 -7.42 25.69
C ARG A 211 -18.96 -7.89 24.59
N GLY A 212 -18.71 -9.09 24.09
CA GLY A 212 -19.52 -9.69 23.03
C GLY A 212 -19.28 -11.20 22.91
N VAL A 213 -19.88 -11.77 21.89
CA VAL A 213 -19.78 -13.20 21.56
C VAL A 213 -19.40 -13.33 20.09
N THR A 214 -18.47 -14.23 19.77
CA THR A 214 -18.02 -14.48 18.40
C THR A 214 -19.05 -15.26 17.58
N PRO A 215 -18.95 -15.29 16.24
CA PRO A 215 -19.84 -16.12 15.41
C PRO A 215 -19.88 -17.60 15.80
N SER A 216 -18.77 -18.15 16.31
CA SER A 216 -18.71 -19.53 16.83
C SER A 216 -19.18 -19.69 18.29
N GLY A 217 -19.65 -18.60 18.93
CA GLY A 217 -20.19 -18.64 20.30
C GLY A 217 -19.15 -18.46 21.40
N LEU A 218 -17.94 -17.96 21.09
CA LEU A 218 -16.90 -17.73 22.10
C LEU A 218 -17.10 -16.39 22.79
N ASP A 219 -16.87 -16.33 24.09
CA ASP A 219 -16.95 -15.11 24.88
C ASP A 219 -15.72 -14.24 24.60
N LEU A 220 -15.97 -12.96 24.32
CA LEU A 220 -14.96 -11.96 24.04
C LEU A 220 -15.14 -10.75 24.97
N GLU A 221 -14.10 -10.41 25.71
CA GLU A 221 -13.99 -9.15 26.44
C GLU A 221 -12.71 -8.42 26.03
N VAL A 222 -12.81 -7.13 25.77
CA VAL A 222 -11.70 -6.28 25.32
C VAL A 222 -11.53 -5.15 26.33
N ARG A 223 -10.30 -4.96 26.81
CA ARG A 223 -9.92 -3.87 27.73
C ARG A 223 -8.70 -3.15 27.19
N ALA A 224 -8.73 -1.83 27.17
CA ALA A 224 -7.60 -1.02 26.76
C ALA A 224 -6.88 -0.41 27.96
N VAL A 225 -5.56 -0.31 27.87
CA VAL A 225 -4.72 0.42 28.81
C VAL A 225 -3.67 1.21 28.03
N LEU A 226 -3.62 2.51 28.28
CA LEU A 226 -2.52 3.40 27.96
C LEU A 226 -1.75 3.64 29.27
N ASP A 227 -0.43 3.48 29.24
CA ASP A 227 0.43 3.82 30.37
C ASP A 227 1.04 5.23 30.22
N GLU A 228 1.76 5.67 31.26
CA GLU A 228 2.41 6.98 31.29
C GLU A 228 3.59 7.14 30.32
N TRP A 229 4.00 6.06 29.64
CA TRP A 229 5.15 5.99 28.74
C TRP A 229 4.74 5.76 27.27
N TRP A 230 3.46 6.00 26.93
CA TRP A 230 2.90 5.75 25.59
C TRP A 230 2.90 4.27 25.18
N GLY A 231 2.93 3.37 26.15
CA GLY A 231 2.65 1.96 25.96
C GLY A 231 1.15 1.75 25.80
N VAL A 232 0.74 1.25 24.63
CA VAL A 232 -0.63 0.80 24.39
C VAL A 232 -0.70 -0.69 24.67
N PHE A 233 -1.67 -1.09 25.47
CA PHE A 233 -1.96 -2.48 25.80
C PHE A 233 -3.45 -2.76 25.61
N ILE A 234 -3.77 -3.73 24.76
CA ILE A 234 -5.13 -4.25 24.60
C ILE A 234 -5.16 -5.67 25.13
N ARG A 235 -6.00 -5.89 26.13
CA ARG A 235 -6.24 -7.20 26.72
C ARG A 235 -7.52 -7.79 26.19
N ILE A 236 -7.40 -8.96 25.60
CA ILE A 236 -8.48 -9.83 25.19
C ILE A 236 -8.66 -10.88 26.28
N GLU A 237 -9.85 -10.99 26.83
CA GLU A 237 -10.24 -11.96 27.85
C GLU A 237 -11.41 -12.81 27.34
N GLY A 238 -11.65 -13.96 27.98
CA GLY A 238 -12.69 -14.91 27.59
C GLY A 238 -12.18 -16.10 26.78
N THR A 239 -13.10 -16.86 26.19
CA THR A 239 -12.75 -18.06 25.41
C THR A 239 -12.29 -17.75 23.98
N ALA A 240 -12.54 -16.52 23.50
CA ALA A 240 -12.11 -16.04 22.19
C ALA A 240 -10.62 -15.70 22.08
N VAL A 241 -9.85 -15.70 23.18
CA VAL A 241 -8.41 -15.36 23.19
C VAL A 241 -7.64 -16.15 22.14
N LYS A 242 -7.81 -17.49 22.13
CA LYS A 242 -7.10 -18.38 21.20
C LYS A 242 -7.55 -18.25 19.74
N ALA A 243 -8.74 -17.71 19.53
CA ALA A 243 -9.26 -17.45 18.20
C ALA A 243 -8.91 -16.04 17.72
N THR A 244 -8.29 -15.19 18.55
CA THR A 244 -7.96 -13.82 18.19
C THR A 244 -6.71 -13.81 17.32
N ARG A 245 -6.85 -13.22 16.14
CA ARG A 245 -5.82 -13.25 15.11
C ARG A 245 -5.11 -11.91 14.96
N HIS A 246 -5.88 -10.83 15.08
CA HIS A 246 -5.38 -9.47 14.90
C HIS A 246 -6.07 -8.52 15.87
N VAL A 247 -5.27 -7.59 16.42
CA VAL A 247 -5.74 -6.45 17.19
C VAL A 247 -5.10 -5.18 16.63
N ARG A 248 -5.91 -4.16 16.37
CA ARG A 248 -5.47 -2.83 15.91
C ARG A 248 -6.06 -1.74 16.80
N LEU A 249 -5.38 -0.60 16.86
CA LEU A 249 -5.87 0.65 17.42
C LEU A 249 -5.81 1.72 16.31
N GLY A 250 -6.95 2.14 15.78
CA GLY A 250 -6.99 2.92 14.55
C GLY A 250 -6.23 2.21 13.44
N THR A 251 -5.22 2.87 12.86
CA THR A 251 -4.36 2.28 11.83
C THR A 251 -3.20 1.45 12.41
N LEU A 252 -2.92 1.54 13.71
CA LEU A 252 -1.78 0.85 14.32
C LEU A 252 -2.06 -0.64 14.54
N ALA A 253 -1.23 -1.51 13.99
CA ALA A 253 -1.23 -2.93 14.31
C ALA A 253 -0.50 -3.21 15.61
N LEU A 254 -1.12 -3.99 16.50
CA LEU A 254 -0.51 -4.42 17.75
C LEU A 254 0.08 -5.82 17.58
N LYS A 255 1.08 -6.13 18.40
CA LYS A 255 1.72 -7.46 18.47
C LYS A 255 1.31 -8.16 19.75
N GLU A 256 0.98 -9.44 19.66
CA GLU A 256 0.73 -10.26 20.85
C GLU A 256 2.03 -10.44 21.64
N VAL A 257 1.94 -10.33 22.96
CA VAL A 257 3.06 -10.55 23.88
C VAL A 257 3.27 -12.05 24.04
N ALA A 258 4.44 -12.55 23.64
CA ALA A 258 4.75 -13.98 23.52
C ALA A 258 4.41 -14.81 24.78
N ASP A 259 4.61 -14.25 25.98
CA ASP A 259 4.40 -14.94 27.26
C ASP A 259 3.05 -14.61 27.94
N GLN A 260 2.20 -13.78 27.31
CA GLN A 260 0.90 -13.37 27.86
C GLN A 260 -0.19 -13.45 26.78
N PRO A 261 -0.75 -14.65 26.53
CA PRO A 261 -1.80 -14.85 25.55
C PRO A 261 -2.99 -13.90 25.76
N GLY A 262 -3.45 -13.27 24.69
CA GLY A 262 -4.51 -12.26 24.73
C GLY A 262 -4.05 -10.86 25.13
N LEU A 263 -2.77 -10.64 25.45
CA LEU A 263 -2.23 -9.29 25.62
C LEU A 263 -1.54 -8.83 24.33
N TRP A 264 -2.01 -7.72 23.79
CA TRP A 264 -1.50 -7.11 22.56
C TRP A 264 -0.92 -5.74 22.88
N THR A 265 0.21 -5.38 22.28
CA THR A 265 0.90 -4.13 22.59
C THR A 265 1.56 -3.46 21.39
N ALA A 266 1.71 -2.15 21.50
CA ALA A 266 2.58 -1.33 20.65
C ALA A 266 3.08 -0.13 21.47
N ALA A 267 4.33 0.26 21.23
CA ALA A 267 4.89 1.50 21.75
C ALA A 267 4.72 2.60 20.69
N ILE A 268 4.14 3.75 21.10
CA ILE A 268 3.91 4.89 20.19
C ILE A 268 4.71 6.13 20.61
N ASP A 269 5.62 6.00 21.57
CA ASP A 269 6.48 7.05 22.14
C ASP A 269 7.36 7.77 21.10
N ARG A 270 7.70 7.10 20.00
CA ARG A 270 8.56 7.63 18.93
C ARG A 270 7.80 8.30 17.79
N MET A 271 6.46 8.28 17.82
CA MET A 271 5.64 8.83 16.75
C MET A 271 5.45 10.35 16.93
N PRO A 272 5.26 11.11 15.83
CA PRO A 272 4.83 12.49 15.92
C PRO A 272 3.52 12.61 16.69
N LEU A 273 3.36 13.69 17.44
CA LEU A 273 2.22 13.90 18.32
C LEU A 273 0.87 13.78 17.59
N GLU A 274 0.75 14.39 16.42
CA GLU A 274 -0.48 14.33 15.62
C GLU A 274 -0.84 12.88 15.24
N ALA A 275 0.16 12.05 14.94
CA ALA A 275 -0.04 10.64 14.66
C ALA A 275 -0.48 9.85 15.90
N ILE A 276 0.11 10.13 17.07
CA ILE A 276 -0.30 9.57 18.36
C ILE A 276 -1.78 9.88 18.63
N LEU A 277 -2.19 11.14 18.49
CA LEU A 277 -3.57 11.56 18.75
C LEU A 277 -4.55 10.93 17.76
N ARG A 278 -4.17 10.80 16.49
CA ARG A 278 -5.00 10.10 15.49
C ARG A 278 -5.20 8.63 15.84
N ILE A 279 -4.15 7.95 16.28
CA ILE A 279 -4.19 6.53 16.68
C ILE A 279 -5.05 6.34 17.94
N LEU A 280 -4.80 7.13 18.99
CA LEU A 280 -5.50 6.99 20.27
C LEU A 280 -7.00 7.27 20.18
N ASN A 281 -7.42 8.13 19.25
CA ASN A 281 -8.82 8.42 18.98
C ASN A 281 -9.49 7.38 18.04
N GLY A 282 -8.74 6.43 17.48
CA GLY A 282 -9.27 5.38 16.61
C GLY A 282 -9.93 4.24 17.38
N ASP A 283 -10.79 3.47 16.70
CA ASP A 283 -11.40 2.24 17.25
C ASP A 283 -10.35 1.16 17.56
N ILE A 284 -10.61 0.34 18.58
CA ILE A 284 -9.88 -0.90 18.80
C ILE A 284 -10.59 -1.96 17.98
N ALA A 285 -9.93 -2.45 16.95
CA ALA A 285 -10.46 -3.48 16.08
C ALA A 285 -9.89 -4.85 16.48
N VAL A 286 -10.78 -5.80 16.76
CA VAL A 286 -10.41 -7.20 17.07
C VAL A 286 -10.99 -8.12 16.00
N ARG A 287 -10.15 -9.00 15.45
CA ARG A 287 -10.55 -10.01 14.46
C ARG A 287 -10.25 -11.40 14.97
N THR A 288 -11.21 -12.30 14.79
CA THR A 288 -11.10 -13.71 15.18
C THR A 288 -11.07 -14.65 13.97
N ASP A 289 -10.56 -15.87 14.18
CA ASP A 289 -10.40 -16.93 13.15
C ASP A 289 -11.74 -17.39 12.56
N ASP A 290 -12.81 -17.32 13.34
CA ASP A 290 -14.18 -17.65 12.92
C ASP A 290 -14.87 -16.52 12.13
N GLY A 291 -14.11 -15.49 11.74
CA GLY A 291 -14.60 -14.37 10.95
C GLY A 291 -15.28 -13.27 11.78
N GLY A 292 -15.28 -13.38 13.11
CA GLY A 292 -15.76 -12.34 14.01
C GLY A 292 -14.95 -11.05 13.90
N ARG A 293 -15.66 -9.91 13.99
CA ARG A 293 -15.10 -8.57 13.86
C ARG A 293 -15.75 -7.67 14.89
N PHE A 294 -14.92 -7.06 15.72
CA PHE A 294 -15.40 -6.29 16.87
C PHE A 294 -14.73 -4.93 16.94
N LEU A 295 -15.51 -3.91 17.31
CA LEU A 295 -15.03 -2.56 17.52
C LEU A 295 -15.31 -2.14 18.97
N VAL A 296 -14.28 -1.62 19.64
CA VAL A 296 -14.33 -1.09 21.02
C VAL A 296 -13.77 0.32 21.04
#